data_AF-S8D0V4-F1
#
_entry.id   AF-S8D0V4-F1
#
_cell.length_a   1.000
_cell.length_b   1.000
_cell.length_c   1.000
_cell.angle_alpha   90.00
_cell.angle_beta   90.00
_cell.angle_gamma   90.00
#
_symmetry.space_group_name_H-M   'P 1'
#
loop_
_entity.id
_entity.type
_entity.pdbx_description
1 polymer ?
#
loop_
_entity_poly.entity_id
_entity_poly.type
_entity_poly.pdbx_seq_one_letter_code
_entity_poly.pdbx_strand_id
1 'polypeptide(L)'
;MTYSSGTSSGESKIIPVTEDEIKRRLLYGSLIIPVMSRFVDGLDAKKGLYFLFTAAETATPGGLTATFAMSSYHDTLRSDGRPYDFYTDITSPPDTVLCTDPYQSMYSQLLCGLCRNREVIRVGALFVTGVIRAVRFLEKHWSLLCRDIRNGSLDSAVDCTPVRYAVLRMLKPDPDLADFVEAECRKGSWQGIIK
;
A
#
# COMPACT_ATOMS: atom_id res chain seq x y z
N MET A 1 -20.70 -7.08 3.73
CA MET A 1 -20.48 -7.37 5.16
C MET A 1 -19.01 -7.22 5.50
N THR A 2 -18.66 -7.05 6.78
CA THR A 2 -17.28 -6.83 7.20
C THR A 2 -16.81 -7.80 8.27
N TYR A 3 -15.62 -8.36 8.11
CA TYR A 3 -14.96 -9.16 9.14
C TYR A 3 -14.31 -8.27 10.21
N SER A 4 -14.53 -8.63 11.48
CA SER A 4 -13.78 -8.14 12.63
C SER A 4 -12.58 -9.03 12.90
N SER A 5 -11.47 -8.45 13.37
CA SER A 5 -10.35 -9.21 13.93
C SER A 5 -10.71 -9.91 15.23
N GLY A 6 -11.79 -9.51 15.90
CA GLY A 6 -12.33 -10.21 17.06
C GLY A 6 -13.07 -11.47 16.63
N THR A 7 -12.80 -12.58 17.33
CA THR A 7 -13.36 -13.89 16.99
C THR A 7 -14.45 -14.34 17.96
N SER A 8 -15.30 -15.26 17.50
CA SER A 8 -16.23 -16.03 18.31
C SER A 8 -16.12 -17.49 17.89
N SER A 9 -15.80 -18.38 18.83
CA SER A 9 -15.58 -19.81 18.55
C SER A 9 -14.51 -20.09 17.49
N GLY A 10 -13.46 -19.26 17.43
CA GLY A 10 -12.36 -19.39 16.47
C GLY A 10 -12.58 -18.68 15.13
N GLU A 11 -13.82 -18.28 14.83
CA GLU A 11 -14.18 -17.62 13.56
C GLU A 11 -14.28 -16.10 13.70
N SER A 12 -13.92 -15.38 12.65
CA SER A 12 -14.02 -13.91 12.63
C SER A 12 -15.48 -13.46 12.70
N LYS A 13 -15.79 -12.52 13.59
CA LYS A 13 -17.16 -11.98 13.70
C LYS A 13 -17.54 -11.23 12.42
N ILE A 14 -18.75 -11.47 11.92
CA ILE A 14 -19.29 -10.81 10.74
C ILE A 14 -20.17 -9.64 11.19
N ILE A 15 -19.84 -8.44 10.74
CA ILE A 15 -20.54 -7.19 11.05
C ILE A 15 -21.31 -6.76 9.79
N PRO A 16 -22.65 -6.64 9.86
CA PRO A 16 -23.44 -6.05 8.79
C PRO A 16 -23.04 -4.58 8.56
N VAL A 17 -22.90 -4.20 7.29
CA VAL A 17 -22.53 -2.83 6.89
C VAL A 17 -23.43 -2.43 5.73
N THR A 18 -23.94 -1.20 5.78
CA THR A 18 -24.75 -0.60 4.72
C THR A 18 -23.91 0.35 3.87
N GLU A 19 -24.39 0.72 2.69
CA GLU A 19 -23.71 1.68 1.82
C GLU A 19 -23.51 3.05 2.49
N ASP A 20 -24.49 3.50 3.28
CA ASP A 20 -24.40 4.79 3.99
C ASP A 20 -23.29 4.81 5.05
N GLU A 21 -23.00 3.66 5.66
CA GLU A 21 -21.88 3.52 6.58
C GLU A 21 -20.53 3.64 5.85
N ILE A 22 -20.43 3.13 4.61
CA ILE A 22 -19.23 3.31 3.79
C ILE A 22 -19.01 4.79 3.46
N LYS A 23 -20.07 5.53 3.11
CA LYS A 23 -20.01 6.99 2.87
C LYS A 23 -19.53 7.75 4.11
N ARG A 24 -19.99 7.37 5.30
CA ARG A 24 -19.53 7.96 6.57
C ARG A 24 -18.05 7.71 6.84
N ARG A 25 -17.55 6.50 6.54
CA ARG A 25 -16.12 6.17 6.65
C ARG A 25 -15.26 6.98 5.68
N LEU A 26 -15.72 7.16 4.44
CA LEU A 26 -15.05 8.01 3.45
C LEU A 26 -14.98 9.47 3.93
N LEU A 27 -16.08 10.00 4.47
CA LEU A 27 -16.10 11.33 5.08
C LEU A 27 -15.12 11.45 6.25
N TYR A 28 -15.05 10.44 7.12
CA TYR A 28 -14.07 10.43 8.20
C TYR A 28 -12.62 10.43 7.67
N GLY A 29 -12.33 9.61 6.65
CA GLY A 29 -11.04 9.59 5.98
C GLY A 29 -10.66 10.95 5.37
N SER A 30 -11.62 11.64 4.76
CA SER A 30 -11.46 12.99 4.19
C SER A 30 -11.37 14.10 5.23
N LEU A 31 -11.21 13.77 6.53
CA LEU A 31 -10.91 14.74 7.60
C LEU A 31 -9.52 14.55 8.21
N ILE A 32 -8.73 13.57 7.75
CA ILE A 32 -7.39 13.29 8.30
C ILE A 32 -6.37 14.35 7.90
N ILE A 33 -6.14 14.57 6.60
CA ILE A 33 -5.13 15.54 6.12
C ILE A 33 -5.42 17.01 6.48
N PRO A 34 -6.63 17.60 6.54
CA PRO A 34 -6.79 19.03 6.75
C PRO A 34 -6.51 19.39 8.22
N VAL A 35 -6.56 18.41 9.12
CA VAL A 35 -6.27 18.45 10.55
C VAL A 35 -4.77 18.30 10.68
N MET A 36 -4.16 17.31 10.03
CA MET A 36 -2.71 17.14 10.00
C MET A 36 -1.98 18.35 9.42
N SER A 37 -2.51 18.96 8.34
CA SER A 37 -1.94 20.16 7.72
C SER A 37 -1.98 21.41 8.62
N ARG A 38 -2.68 21.37 9.77
CA ARG A 38 -2.60 22.43 10.78
C ARG A 38 -1.35 22.31 11.66
N PHE A 39 -0.70 21.16 11.65
CA PHE A 39 0.44 20.84 12.51
C PHE A 39 1.72 20.54 11.71
N VAL A 40 1.60 20.17 10.44
CA VAL A 40 2.71 19.83 9.56
C VAL A 40 2.52 20.54 8.23
N ASP A 41 3.44 21.44 7.91
CA ASP A 41 3.42 22.18 6.65
C ASP A 41 3.85 21.31 5.46
N GLY A 42 3.31 21.60 4.28
CA GLY A 42 3.73 20.99 3.00
C GLY A 42 3.25 19.54 2.77
N LEU A 43 2.23 19.09 3.51
CA LEU A 43 1.64 17.75 3.33
C LEU A 43 0.91 17.56 2.00
N ASP A 44 0.46 18.65 1.40
CA ASP A 44 -0.30 18.76 0.16
C ASP A 44 0.56 18.69 -1.10
N ALA A 45 1.85 19.07 -1.02
CA ALA A 45 2.74 19.17 -2.16
C ALA A 45 3.47 17.86 -2.51
N LYS A 46 3.35 16.81 -1.69
CA LYS A 46 4.19 15.59 -1.78
C LYS A 46 3.46 14.32 -1.35
N LYS A 47 4.07 13.18 -1.67
CA LYS A 47 3.47 11.84 -1.60
C LYS A 47 3.69 11.13 -0.27
N GLY A 48 2.80 10.18 0.01
CA GLY A 48 2.94 9.23 1.09
C GLY A 48 3.32 7.83 0.60
N LEU A 49 4.31 7.20 1.20
CA LEU A 49 4.54 5.77 1.06
C LEU A 49 3.74 5.04 2.14
N TYR A 50 2.57 4.51 1.78
CA TYR A 50 1.75 3.72 2.68
C TYR A 50 1.67 2.26 2.23
N PHE A 51 1.99 1.34 3.13
CA PHE A 51 1.86 -0.10 2.90
C PHE A 51 0.44 -0.54 3.28
N LEU A 52 -0.40 -0.71 2.26
CA LEU A 52 -1.82 -1.02 2.38
C LEU A 52 -2.09 -2.41 1.79
N PHE A 53 -2.91 -3.22 2.44
CA PHE A 53 -3.12 -4.62 2.02
C PHE A 53 -4.61 -4.94 1.95
N THR A 54 -4.98 -5.67 0.90
CA THR A 54 -6.33 -6.16 0.67
C THR A 54 -6.36 -7.66 0.90
N ALA A 55 -7.36 -8.12 1.64
CA ALA A 55 -7.62 -9.54 1.83
C ALA A 55 -8.68 -10.02 0.83
N ALA A 56 -8.64 -11.30 0.49
CA ALA A 56 -9.63 -11.90 -0.40
C ALA A 56 -11.05 -11.81 0.16
N GLU A 57 -12.02 -11.57 -0.72
CA GLU A 57 -13.44 -11.59 -0.39
C GLU A 57 -13.96 -13.02 -0.29
N THR A 58 -14.98 -13.21 0.53
CA THR A 58 -15.69 -14.49 0.67
C THR A 58 -17.20 -14.26 0.52
N ALA A 59 -17.91 -15.27 0.00
CA ALA A 59 -19.37 -15.26 -0.04
C ALA A 59 -19.92 -15.97 1.20
N THR A 60 -20.89 -15.34 1.86
CA THR A 60 -21.69 -16.01 2.89
C THR A 60 -22.66 -17.02 2.26
N PRO A 61 -23.20 -17.99 3.02
CA PRO A 61 -24.20 -18.94 2.49
C PRO A 61 -25.43 -18.27 1.86
N GLY A 62 -25.76 -17.03 2.28
CA GLY A 62 -26.84 -16.23 1.70
C GLY A 62 -26.44 -15.41 0.47
N GLY A 63 -25.25 -15.64 -0.11
CA GLY A 63 -24.77 -14.95 -1.32
C GLY A 63 -24.23 -13.53 -1.10
N LEU A 64 -24.22 -13.03 0.14
CA LEU A 64 -23.69 -11.71 0.46
C LEU A 64 -22.16 -11.76 0.62
N THR A 65 -21.47 -10.80 0.02
CA THR A 65 -20.01 -10.64 0.13
C THR A 65 -19.57 -10.20 1.52
N ALA A 66 -18.53 -10.82 2.05
CA ALA A 66 -17.84 -10.47 3.28
C ALA A 66 -16.35 -10.27 3.02
N THR A 67 -15.79 -9.18 3.54
CA THR A 67 -14.35 -8.87 3.44
C THR A 67 -13.92 -8.03 4.64
N PHE A 68 -12.63 -7.75 4.80
CA PHE A 68 -12.17 -6.86 5.89
C PHE A 68 -12.53 -5.41 5.62
N ALA A 69 -12.69 -4.62 6.69
CA ALA A 69 -13.20 -3.25 6.61
C ALA A 69 -12.39 -2.37 5.65
N MET A 70 -11.06 -2.49 5.72
CA MET A 70 -10.13 -1.74 4.89
C MET A 70 -10.11 -2.24 3.44
N SER A 71 -10.26 -3.54 3.21
CA SER A 71 -10.36 -4.11 1.87
C SER A 71 -11.57 -3.56 1.12
N SER A 72 -12.75 -3.60 1.77
CA SER A 72 -13.97 -2.98 1.23
C SER A 72 -13.82 -1.47 0.99
N TYR A 73 -13.08 -0.77 1.85
CA TYR A 73 -12.79 0.66 1.68
C TYR A 73 -11.94 0.92 0.43
N HIS A 74 -10.87 0.13 0.20
CA HIS A 74 -10.00 0.27 -0.96
C HIS A 74 -10.74 -0.05 -2.28
N ASP A 75 -11.59 -1.07 -2.30
CA ASP A 75 -12.39 -1.43 -3.49
C ASP A 75 -13.42 -0.37 -3.85
N THR A 76 -14.06 0.23 -2.84
CA THR A 76 -15.02 1.31 -3.05
C THR A 76 -14.34 2.53 -3.67
N LEU A 77 -13.15 2.89 -3.18
CA LEU A 77 -12.37 4.01 -3.71
C LEU A 77 -12.01 3.84 -5.19
N ARG A 78 -11.72 2.61 -5.63
CA ARG A 78 -11.50 2.32 -7.06
C ARG A 78 -12.78 2.46 -7.88
N SER A 79 -13.91 2.00 -7.35
CA SER A 79 -15.17 1.85 -8.10
C SER A 79 -15.95 3.16 -8.24
N ASP A 80 -15.90 4.04 -7.23
CA ASP A 80 -16.73 5.27 -7.20
C ASP A 80 -16.19 6.39 -8.11
N GLY A 81 -15.04 6.17 -8.78
CA GLY A 81 -14.45 7.12 -9.75
C GLY A 81 -14.15 8.51 -9.17
N ARG A 82 -14.28 8.70 -7.86
CA ARG A 82 -14.08 9.99 -7.19
C ARG A 82 -12.64 10.45 -7.41
N PRO A 83 -12.43 11.77 -7.55
CA PRO A 83 -11.09 12.32 -7.43
C PRO A 83 -10.58 11.93 -6.04
N TYR A 84 -9.55 11.09 -6.09
CA TYR A 84 -8.73 10.62 -5.00
C TYR A 84 -8.52 11.76 -3.97
N ASP A 85 -9.16 11.69 -2.78
CA ASP A 85 -8.93 12.66 -1.68
C ASP A 85 -8.55 12.05 -0.30
N PHE A 86 -7.51 12.63 0.30
CA PHE A 86 -6.76 12.45 1.58
C PHE A 86 -5.83 11.29 1.88
N TYR A 87 -6.03 10.13 1.31
CA TYR A 87 -4.95 9.15 1.15
C TYR A 87 -4.12 9.43 -0.11
N THR A 88 -4.25 10.61 -0.71
CA THR A 88 -4.41 10.65 -2.16
C THR A 88 -3.31 11.28 -2.97
N ASP A 89 -2.12 11.11 -2.43
CA ASP A 89 -1.01 10.96 -3.32
C ASP A 89 -0.05 9.93 -2.75
N ILE A 90 -0.43 8.65 -2.80
CA ILE A 90 0.51 7.59 -2.44
C ILE A 90 1.40 7.23 -3.62
N THR A 91 2.56 6.66 -3.31
CA THR A 91 3.49 6.14 -4.32
C THR A 91 2.92 4.93 -5.05
N SER A 92 2.13 4.12 -4.35
CA SER A 92 1.56 2.84 -4.78
C SER A 92 0.34 3.00 -5.70
N PRO A 93 0.36 2.48 -6.94
CA PRO A 93 -0.84 2.41 -7.78
C PRO A 93 -1.95 1.57 -7.13
N PRO A 94 -3.25 1.86 -7.39
CA PRO A 94 -4.36 1.10 -6.81
C PRO A 94 -4.25 -0.41 -7.01
N ASP A 95 -3.83 -0.87 -8.19
CA ASP A 95 -3.69 -2.30 -8.50
C ASP A 95 -2.71 -3.02 -7.57
N THR A 96 -1.68 -2.33 -7.08
CA THR A 96 -0.71 -2.90 -6.13
C THR A 96 -1.31 -3.14 -4.74
N VAL A 97 -2.23 -2.27 -4.31
CA VAL A 97 -2.92 -2.35 -3.02
C VAL A 97 -4.04 -3.39 -3.05
N LEU A 98 -4.70 -3.54 -4.20
CA LEU A 98 -5.80 -4.48 -4.40
C LEU A 98 -5.33 -5.90 -4.73
N CYS A 99 -4.04 -6.10 -4.97
CA CYS A 99 -3.47 -7.43 -5.11
C CYS A 99 -3.64 -8.23 -3.81
N THR A 100 -4.34 -9.36 -3.89
CA THR A 100 -4.62 -10.24 -2.75
C THR A 100 -3.42 -11.11 -2.35
N ASP A 101 -2.41 -11.22 -3.23
CA ASP A 101 -1.14 -11.87 -2.90
C ASP A 101 -0.27 -10.90 -2.08
N PRO A 102 0.01 -11.21 -0.79
CA PRO A 102 0.72 -10.29 0.09
C PRO A 102 2.19 -10.09 -0.31
N TYR A 103 2.83 -11.07 -0.96
CA TYR A 103 4.20 -10.94 -1.45
C TYR A 103 4.24 -9.96 -2.62
N GLN A 104 3.37 -10.16 -3.62
CA GLN A 104 3.33 -9.31 -4.81
C GLN A 104 2.89 -7.88 -4.47
N SER A 105 1.91 -7.74 -3.57
CA SER A 105 1.46 -6.44 -3.06
C SER A 105 2.59 -5.72 -2.33
N MET A 106 3.30 -6.39 -1.41
CA MET A 106 4.42 -5.77 -0.68
C MET A 106 5.57 -5.38 -1.63
N TYR A 107 5.97 -6.30 -2.53
CA TYR A 107 7.07 -6.08 -3.46
C TYR A 107 6.80 -4.88 -4.37
N SER A 108 5.62 -4.85 -5.00
CA SER A 108 5.24 -3.78 -5.92
C SER A 108 5.10 -2.43 -5.22
N GLN A 109 4.49 -2.37 -4.03
CA GLN A 109 4.38 -1.13 -3.26
C GLN A 109 5.74 -0.58 -2.81
N LEU A 110 6.67 -1.45 -2.37
CA LEU A 110 8.04 -1.06 -2.04
C LEU A 110 8.77 -0.52 -3.28
N LEU A 111 8.68 -1.22 -4.41
CA LEU A 111 9.31 -0.79 -5.66
C LEU A 111 8.79 0.59 -6.11
N CYS A 112 7.47 0.79 -6.10
CA CYS A 112 6.86 2.08 -6.40
C CYS A 112 7.31 3.18 -5.42
N GLY A 113 7.46 2.85 -4.14
CA GLY A 113 7.99 3.75 -3.11
C GLY A 113 9.43 4.18 -3.39
N LEU A 114 10.31 3.23 -3.72
CA LEU A 114 11.71 3.49 -4.03
C LEU A 114 11.85 4.36 -5.29
N CYS A 115 11.14 4.04 -6.37
CA CYS A 115 11.14 4.82 -7.61
C CYS A 115 10.71 6.29 -7.41
N ARG A 116 9.96 6.56 -6.36
CA ARG A 116 9.42 7.90 -6.06
C ARG A 116 9.96 8.47 -4.75
N ASN A 117 11.10 7.99 -4.26
CA ASN A 117 11.59 8.33 -2.92
C ASN A 117 11.70 9.83 -2.66
N ARG A 118 12.06 10.65 -3.67
CA ARG A 118 12.21 12.11 -3.56
C ARG A 118 10.86 12.84 -3.36
N GLU A 119 9.77 12.19 -3.75
CA GLU A 119 8.41 12.69 -3.57
C GLU A 119 7.83 12.29 -2.21
N VAL A 120 8.46 11.37 -1.46
CA VAL A 120 7.91 10.84 -0.21
C VAL A 120 8.21 11.78 0.97
N ILE A 121 7.16 12.16 1.69
CA ILE A 121 7.25 12.93 2.95
C ILE A 121 6.67 12.20 4.15
N ARG A 122 5.92 11.14 3.90
CA ARG A 122 5.21 10.35 4.92
C ARG A 122 5.41 8.89 4.61
N VAL A 123 5.75 8.11 5.63
CA VAL A 123 5.82 6.65 5.55
C VAL A 123 4.88 6.07 6.59
N GLY A 124 4.08 5.09 6.22
CA GLY A 124 3.12 4.51 7.14
C GLY A 124 2.50 3.20 6.70
N ALA A 125 1.67 2.67 7.58
CA ALA A 125 0.76 1.57 7.35
C ALA A 125 -0.39 1.70 8.35
N LEU A 126 -1.44 0.90 8.22
CA LEU A 126 -2.55 0.91 9.18
C LEU A 126 -2.08 0.58 10.62
N PHE A 127 -1.13 -0.36 10.72
CA PHE A 127 -0.49 -0.74 11.98
C PHE A 127 1.03 -0.62 11.84
N VAL A 128 1.72 -0.26 12.92
CA VAL A 128 3.19 -0.17 12.95
C VAL A 128 3.87 -1.48 12.52
N THR A 129 3.24 -2.63 12.80
CA THR A 129 3.71 -3.95 12.38
C THR A 129 3.81 -4.07 10.86
N GLY A 130 2.98 -3.35 10.09
CA GLY A 130 3.06 -3.27 8.64
C GLY A 130 4.34 -2.59 8.16
N VAL A 131 4.70 -1.45 8.75
CA VAL A 131 5.96 -0.75 8.45
C VAL A 131 7.17 -1.62 8.80
N ILE A 132 7.16 -2.25 9.97
CA ILE A 132 8.24 -3.16 10.40
C ILE A 132 8.39 -4.32 9.41
N ARG A 133 7.28 -4.90 8.94
CA ARG A 133 7.30 -5.96 7.93
C ARG A 133 7.83 -5.47 6.58
N ALA A 134 7.49 -4.25 6.16
CA ALA A 134 8.02 -3.67 4.93
C ALA A 134 9.53 -3.44 5.00
N VAL A 135 10.05 -2.93 6.12
CA VAL A 135 11.50 -2.77 6.32
C VAL A 135 12.22 -4.12 6.30
N ARG A 136 11.68 -5.14 6.99
CA ARG A 136 12.21 -6.51 6.95
C ARG A 136 12.11 -7.14 5.56
N PHE A 137 11.11 -6.76 4.77
CA PHE A 137 10.98 -7.23 3.40
C PHE A 137 12.06 -6.60 2.52
N LEU A 138 12.31 -5.29 2.67
CA LEU A 138 13.40 -4.59 2.00
C LEU A 138 14.75 -5.21 2.36
N GLU A 139 15.01 -5.49 3.64
CA GLU A 139 16.23 -6.17 4.11
C GLU A 139 16.52 -7.48 3.38
N LYS A 140 15.48 -8.24 3.05
CA LYS A 140 15.60 -9.53 2.36
C LYS A 140 15.68 -9.43 0.83
N HIS A 141 15.04 -8.42 0.24
CA HIS A 141 14.80 -8.37 -1.21
C HIS A 141 15.40 -7.14 -1.90
N TRP A 142 16.18 -6.29 -1.19
CA TRP A 142 16.73 -5.07 -1.77
C TRP A 142 17.55 -5.34 -3.04
N SER A 143 18.24 -6.47 -3.15
CA SER A 143 19.03 -6.82 -4.33
C SER A 143 18.17 -7.04 -5.58
N LEU A 144 17.00 -7.68 -5.45
CA LEU A 144 16.04 -7.84 -6.53
C LEU A 144 15.40 -6.50 -6.90
N LEU A 145 15.02 -5.71 -5.89
CA LEU A 145 14.47 -4.36 -6.10
C LEU A 145 15.46 -3.46 -6.84
N CYS A 146 16.74 -3.47 -6.46
CA CYS A 146 17.79 -2.68 -7.13
C CYS A 146 18.00 -3.14 -8.58
N ARG A 147 17.99 -4.46 -8.85
CA ARG A 147 18.07 -5.00 -10.21
C ARG A 147 16.90 -4.51 -11.07
N ASP A 148 15.69 -4.56 -10.52
CA ASP A 148 14.47 -4.16 -11.22
C ASP A 148 14.46 -2.65 -11.53
N ILE A 149 14.89 -1.82 -10.58
CA ILE A 149 15.10 -0.37 -10.78
C ILE A 149 16.16 -0.12 -11.85
N ARG A 150 17.31 -0.79 -11.76
CA ARG A 150 18.45 -0.60 -12.68
C ARG A 150 18.07 -0.92 -14.13
N ASN A 151 17.33 -2.01 -14.33
CA ASN A 151 16.97 -2.50 -15.65
C ASN A 151 15.64 -1.96 -16.17
N GLY A 152 14.84 -1.31 -15.32
CA GLY A 152 13.48 -0.91 -15.64
C GLY A 152 12.57 -2.11 -15.94
N SER A 153 12.85 -3.27 -15.35
CA SER A 153 12.12 -4.52 -15.56
C SER A 153 11.54 -5.02 -14.26
N LEU A 154 10.41 -5.72 -14.29
CA LEU A 154 9.78 -6.26 -13.10
C LEU A 154 10.02 -7.77 -12.97
N ASP A 155 10.49 -8.20 -11.79
CA ASP A 155 10.72 -9.61 -11.43
C ASP A 155 9.55 -10.52 -11.84
N SER A 156 9.87 -11.71 -12.35
CA SER A 156 8.86 -12.67 -12.82
C SER A 156 7.99 -13.27 -11.72
N ALA A 157 8.40 -13.17 -10.44
CA ALA A 157 7.61 -13.60 -9.30
C ALA A 157 6.39 -12.70 -9.04
N VAL A 158 6.34 -11.50 -9.62
CA VAL A 158 5.13 -10.67 -9.65
C VAL A 158 4.32 -11.08 -10.88
N ASP A 159 3.52 -12.14 -10.81
CA ASP A 159 2.75 -12.66 -11.95
C ASP A 159 1.37 -12.01 -12.13
N CYS A 160 0.90 -11.23 -11.15
CA CYS A 160 -0.40 -10.57 -11.18
C CYS A 160 -0.46 -9.52 -12.31
N THR A 161 -1.17 -9.81 -13.39
CA THR A 161 -1.22 -8.97 -14.61
C THR A 161 -1.57 -7.50 -14.35
N PRO A 162 -2.61 -7.15 -13.56
CA PRO A 162 -2.92 -5.75 -13.26
C PRO A 162 -1.78 -5.02 -12.54
N VAL A 163 -1.14 -5.69 -11.58
CA VAL A 163 0.02 -5.16 -10.85
C VAL A 163 1.19 -4.92 -11.80
N ARG A 164 1.52 -5.90 -12.64
CA ARG A 164 2.61 -5.77 -13.62
C ARG A 164 2.37 -4.59 -14.54
N TYR A 165 1.16 -4.43 -15.06
CA TYR A 165 0.81 -3.32 -15.95
C TYR A 165 0.94 -1.97 -15.24
N ALA A 166 0.43 -1.85 -14.01
CA ALA A 166 0.51 -0.62 -13.23
C ALA A 166 1.95 -0.21 -12.91
N VAL A 167 2.79 -1.17 -12.50
CA VAL A 167 4.20 -0.93 -12.15
C VAL A 167 5.04 -0.62 -13.38
N LEU A 168 4.90 -1.37 -14.48
CA LEU A 168 5.69 -1.16 -15.70
C LEU A 168 5.37 0.17 -16.40
N ARG A 169 4.20 0.76 -16.18
CA ARG A 169 3.87 2.11 -16.68
C ARG A 169 4.69 3.22 -16.03
N MET A 170 5.17 3.01 -14.80
CA MET A 170 5.93 3.99 -14.04
C MET A 170 7.42 3.65 -13.91
N LEU A 171 7.77 2.36 -13.93
CA LEU A 171 9.14 1.89 -13.79
C LEU A 171 9.96 2.26 -15.03
N LYS A 172 11.05 3.00 -14.82
CA LYS A 172 12.03 3.34 -15.83
C LYS A 172 13.41 2.88 -15.37
N PRO A 173 14.32 2.48 -16.27
CA PRO A 173 15.69 2.17 -15.89
C PRO A 173 16.34 3.37 -15.20
N ASP A 174 16.79 3.19 -13.96
CA ASP A 174 17.46 4.22 -13.16
C ASP A 174 18.64 3.62 -12.37
N PRO A 175 19.82 3.48 -13.02
CA PRO A 175 21.00 2.92 -12.36
C PRO A 175 21.46 3.72 -11.13
N ASP A 176 21.35 5.05 -11.18
CA ASP A 176 21.78 5.93 -10.09
C ASP A 176 20.93 5.71 -8.83
N LEU A 177 19.62 5.59 -9.00
CA LEU A 177 18.72 5.22 -7.91
C LEU A 177 19.03 3.83 -7.36
N ALA A 178 19.29 2.86 -8.24
CA ALA A 178 19.63 1.50 -7.82
C ALA A 178 20.93 1.48 -7.00
N ASP A 179 21.97 2.17 -7.45
CA ASP A 179 23.25 2.29 -6.73
C ASP A 179 23.08 2.98 -5.38
N PHE A 180 22.27 4.04 -5.30
CA PHE A 180 21.94 4.69 -4.04
C PHE A 180 21.25 3.73 -3.04
N VAL A 181 20.19 3.05 -3.47
CA VAL A 181 19.46 2.11 -2.60
C VAL A 181 20.35 0.94 -2.17
N GLU A 182 21.16 0.42 -3.08
CA GLU A 182 22.12 -0.66 -2.83
C GLU A 182 23.20 -0.23 -1.81
N ALA A 183 23.72 0.98 -1.93
CA ALA A 183 24.70 1.52 -0.99
C ALA A 183 24.12 1.68 0.43
N GLU A 184 22.87 2.15 0.54
CA GLU A 184 22.18 2.28 1.83
C GLU A 184 21.86 0.92 2.46
N CYS A 185 21.34 -0.04 1.68
CA CYS A 185 20.96 -1.36 2.18
C CYS A 185 22.15 -2.26 2.54
N ARG A 186 23.33 -2.01 1.95
CA ARG A 186 24.57 -2.73 2.27
C ARG A 186 25.24 -2.29 3.57
N LYS A 187 24.79 -1.19 4.18
CA LYS A 187 25.35 -0.73 5.46
C LYS A 187 25.13 -1.80 6.54
N GLY A 188 26.13 -1.98 7.40
CA GLY A 188 26.05 -2.93 8.52
C GLY A 188 25.00 -2.56 9.59
N SER A 189 24.53 -1.30 9.60
CA SER A 189 23.47 -0.82 10.47
C SER A 189 22.31 -0.26 9.66
N TRP A 190 21.10 -0.69 9.98
CA TRP A 190 19.84 -0.23 9.40
C TRP A 190 19.18 0.88 10.24
N GLN A 191 19.88 1.39 11.25
CA GLN A 191 19.39 2.48 12.07
C GLN A 191 19.21 3.73 11.20
N GLY A 192 17.97 4.22 11.11
CA GLY A 192 17.65 5.41 10.32
C GLY A 192 17.50 5.16 8.82
N ILE A 193 17.35 3.91 8.36
CA ILE A 193 17.22 3.56 6.93
C ILE A 193 16.05 4.25 6.19
N ILE A 194 15.06 4.77 6.94
CA ILE A 194 13.90 5.49 6.38
C ILE A 194 14.18 7.00 6.21
N LYS A 195 15.23 7.54 6.85
CA LYS A 195 15.51 8.98 6.85
C LYS A 195 16.01 9.50 5.51
#